data_AF-A0A0S3R1N6-F1
#
_entry.id   AF-A0A0S3R1N6-F1
#
_cell.length_a   1.000
_cell.length_b   1.000
_cell.length_c   1.000
_cell.angle_alpha   90.00
_cell.angle_beta   90.00
_cell.angle_gamma   90.00
#
_symmetry.space_group_name_H-M   'P 1'
#
loop_
_entity.id
_entity.type
_entity.pdbx_description
1 polymer ?
#
loop_
_entity_poly.entity_id
_entity_poly.type
_entity_poly.pdbx_seq_one_letter_code
_entity_poly.pdbx_strand_id
1 'polypeptide(L)'
;MKMLSIRSVGLSLSLQKGLPLGSGLGSSAASAAAAAVAVNEMFGKRLSVEDLVVASLKSEEKVSGYHADNVAPSIMGGFVLIQSYEPLQLIELKFPAEKELYFVLVSPEFEAPTKKMRAALPSEIGMAHHVWNCSQAGALVAAVLKGDVVGLGKALSSDKIVEPRRAPLIPGIEAVKKAALQAGAFGCTISGAGPTAVAVIDDESTGHAIAQHMIQAFLSHGNLKASAKVLQLDRLGVRRILD
;
A
#
# COMPACT_ATOMS: atom_id res chain seq x y z
N MET A 1 -24.36 -9.34 -2.15
CA MET A 1 -25.68 -9.70 -2.75
C MET A 1 -26.74 -8.63 -2.59
N LYS A 2 -27.02 -8.08 -1.39
CA LYS A 2 -28.02 -7.00 -1.20
C LYS A 2 -27.84 -5.82 -2.18
N MET A 3 -26.61 -5.35 -2.36
CA MET A 3 -26.28 -4.25 -3.29
C MET A 3 -26.57 -4.58 -4.76
N LEU A 4 -26.59 -5.87 -5.13
CA LEU A 4 -26.93 -6.34 -6.47
C LEU A 4 -28.44 -6.60 -6.65
N SER A 5 -29.26 -6.37 -5.62
CA SER A 5 -30.69 -6.67 -5.59
C SER A 5 -31.02 -8.15 -5.89
N ILE A 6 -30.14 -9.06 -5.47
CA ILE A 6 -30.33 -10.51 -5.64
C ILE A 6 -30.83 -11.11 -4.32
N ARG A 7 -32.02 -11.73 -4.37
CA ARG A 7 -32.69 -12.30 -3.20
C ARG A 7 -32.00 -13.57 -2.66
N SER A 8 -31.63 -14.49 -3.55
CA SER A 8 -30.97 -15.75 -3.20
C SER A 8 -30.18 -16.30 -4.39
N VAL A 9 -28.96 -16.76 -4.14
CA VAL A 9 -28.10 -17.44 -5.11
C VAL A 9 -27.00 -18.22 -4.36
N GLY A 10 -26.57 -19.37 -4.89
CA GLY A 10 -25.37 -20.07 -4.44
C GLY A 10 -24.16 -19.64 -5.27
N LEU A 11 -23.03 -19.40 -4.62
CA LEU A 11 -21.77 -19.04 -5.29
C LEU A 11 -20.66 -19.97 -4.80
N SER A 12 -19.80 -20.42 -5.71
CA SER A 12 -18.53 -21.07 -5.40
C SER A 12 -17.41 -20.12 -5.80
N LEU A 13 -16.48 -19.85 -4.89
CA LEU A 13 -15.32 -18.99 -5.12
C LEU A 13 -14.05 -19.77 -4.77
N SER A 14 -13.07 -19.71 -5.65
CA SER A 14 -11.71 -20.20 -5.39
C SER A 14 -10.77 -19.00 -5.29
N LEU A 15 -9.83 -19.04 -4.34
CA LEU A 15 -8.89 -17.96 -4.10
C LEU A 15 -7.46 -18.51 -4.11
N GLN A 16 -6.66 -18.03 -5.05
CA GLN A 16 -5.21 -18.23 -5.06
C GLN A 16 -4.52 -17.00 -4.44
N LYS A 17 -3.76 -17.20 -3.37
CA LYS A 17 -3.02 -16.12 -2.69
C LYS A 17 -1.69 -15.86 -3.39
N GLY A 18 -1.49 -14.63 -3.84
CA GLY A 18 -0.20 -14.16 -4.41
C GLY A 18 0.63 -13.26 -3.49
N LEU A 19 0.09 -12.87 -2.33
CA LEU A 19 0.74 -11.97 -1.38
C LEU A 19 0.84 -12.61 0.02
N PRO A 20 2.00 -12.50 0.69
CA PRO A 20 2.18 -13.03 2.04
C PRO A 20 1.25 -12.35 3.04
N LEU A 21 0.74 -13.12 4.01
CA LEU A 21 -0.08 -12.61 5.10
C LEU A 21 0.76 -11.71 6.03
N GLY A 22 0.15 -10.71 6.66
CA GLY A 22 0.82 -9.86 7.65
C GLY A 22 2.03 -9.04 7.12
N SER A 23 2.19 -8.93 5.80
CA SER A 23 3.39 -8.36 5.17
C SER A 23 3.40 -6.84 5.02
N GLY A 24 2.26 -6.18 5.23
CA GLY A 24 2.09 -4.74 4.93
C GLY A 24 1.80 -4.43 3.46
N LEU A 25 1.51 -5.45 2.63
CA LEU A 25 1.24 -5.33 1.19
C LEU A 25 -0.26 -5.40 0.82
N GLY A 26 -1.18 -5.24 1.79
CA GLY A 26 -2.62 -5.25 1.51
C GLY A 26 -3.19 -6.62 1.09
N SER A 27 -2.58 -7.74 1.54
CA SER A 27 -3.01 -9.10 1.13
C SER A 27 -4.50 -9.41 1.41
N SER A 28 -5.08 -8.88 2.49
CA SER A 28 -6.51 -9.05 2.82
C SER A 28 -7.39 -8.21 1.89
N ALA A 29 -7.06 -6.93 1.73
CA ALA A 29 -7.73 -6.00 0.82
C ALA A 29 -7.72 -6.50 -0.64
N ALA A 30 -6.61 -7.04 -1.12
CA ALA A 30 -6.51 -7.62 -2.47
C ALA A 30 -7.50 -8.77 -2.66
N SER A 31 -7.67 -9.65 -1.66
CA SER A 31 -8.65 -10.74 -1.71
C SER A 31 -10.10 -10.23 -1.64
N ALA A 32 -10.37 -9.23 -0.79
CA ALA A 32 -11.69 -8.61 -0.70
C ALA A 32 -12.08 -7.87 -2.00
N ALA A 33 -11.14 -7.16 -2.61
CA ALA A 33 -11.31 -6.48 -3.89
C ALA A 33 -11.55 -7.49 -5.03
N ALA A 34 -10.71 -8.53 -5.12
CA ALA A 34 -10.86 -9.58 -6.14
C ALA A 34 -12.23 -10.28 -6.04
N ALA A 35 -12.66 -10.63 -4.82
CA ALA A 35 -13.97 -11.26 -4.61
C ALA A 35 -15.14 -10.33 -4.95
N ALA A 36 -15.09 -9.06 -4.53
CA ALA A 36 -16.15 -8.09 -4.81
C ALA A 36 -16.29 -7.84 -6.32
N VAL A 37 -15.17 -7.62 -7.02
CA VAL A 37 -15.17 -7.41 -8.47
C VAL A 37 -15.60 -8.67 -9.20
N ALA A 38 -15.08 -9.86 -8.87
CA ALA A 38 -15.48 -11.10 -9.52
C ALA A 38 -16.99 -11.37 -9.39
N VAL A 39 -17.56 -11.16 -8.20
CA VAL A 39 -19.02 -11.29 -8.00
C VAL A 39 -19.78 -10.23 -8.78
N ASN A 40 -19.32 -8.98 -8.80
CA ASN A 40 -19.97 -7.93 -9.60
C ASN A 40 -19.94 -8.26 -11.10
N GLU A 41 -18.82 -8.75 -11.61
CA GLU A 41 -18.64 -9.20 -13.00
C GLU A 41 -19.61 -10.33 -13.35
N MET A 42 -19.75 -11.35 -12.49
CA MET A 42 -20.70 -12.46 -12.68
C MET A 42 -22.16 -12.01 -12.82
N PHE A 43 -22.52 -10.88 -12.20
CA PHE A 43 -23.87 -10.32 -12.23
C PHE A 43 -24.02 -9.11 -13.16
N GLY A 44 -23.08 -8.90 -14.08
CA GLY A 44 -23.18 -7.90 -15.14
C GLY A 44 -22.74 -6.49 -14.74
N LYS A 45 -21.76 -6.37 -13.83
CA LYS A 45 -21.07 -5.11 -13.47
C LYS A 45 -22.02 -3.99 -13.04
N ARG A 46 -22.96 -4.29 -12.15
CA ARG A 46 -24.03 -3.37 -11.74
C ARG A 46 -23.61 -2.35 -10.67
N LEU A 47 -22.53 -2.64 -9.95
CA LEU A 47 -22.04 -1.79 -8.85
C LEU A 47 -21.05 -0.74 -9.35
N SER A 48 -21.10 0.46 -8.75
CA SER A 48 -20.08 1.49 -8.94
C SER A 48 -18.75 1.09 -8.27
N VAL A 49 -17.69 1.86 -8.54
CA VAL A 49 -16.40 1.68 -7.86
C VAL A 49 -16.55 1.88 -6.35
N GLU A 50 -17.27 2.91 -5.91
CA GLU A 50 -17.54 3.20 -4.51
C GLU A 50 -18.32 2.07 -3.85
N ASP A 51 -19.32 1.50 -4.54
CA ASP A 51 -20.06 0.34 -4.06
C ASP A 51 -19.15 -0.87 -3.86
N LEU A 52 -18.22 -1.12 -4.79
CA LEU A 52 -17.22 -2.19 -4.67
C LEU A 52 -16.30 -1.96 -3.48
N VAL A 53 -15.81 -0.74 -3.30
CA VAL A 53 -14.97 -0.37 -2.15
C VAL A 53 -15.75 -0.56 -0.84
N VAL A 54 -16.99 -0.08 -0.75
CA VAL A 54 -17.85 -0.27 0.43
C VAL A 54 -18.12 -1.76 0.71
N ALA A 55 -18.36 -2.56 -0.33
CA ALA A 55 -18.56 -4.01 -0.18
C ALA A 55 -17.30 -4.70 0.37
N SER A 56 -16.12 -4.34 -0.15
CA SER A 56 -14.83 -4.87 0.31
C SER A 56 -14.48 -4.37 1.73
N LEU A 57 -14.76 -3.12 2.06
CA LEU A 57 -14.56 -2.55 3.41
C LEU A 57 -15.34 -3.30 4.49
N LYS A 58 -16.60 -3.67 4.20
CA LYS A 58 -17.43 -4.48 5.12
C LYS A 58 -16.82 -5.86 5.41
N SER A 59 -16.02 -6.40 4.47
CA SER A 59 -15.25 -7.62 4.71
C SER A 59 -14.02 -7.32 5.58
N GLU A 60 -13.28 -6.25 5.26
CA GLU A 60 -12.05 -5.87 5.98
C GLU A 60 -12.31 -5.44 7.43
N GLU A 61 -13.47 -4.86 7.74
CA GLU A 61 -13.85 -4.46 9.10
C GLU A 61 -13.62 -5.57 10.13
N LYS A 62 -13.93 -6.82 9.75
CA LYS A 62 -13.78 -8.01 10.62
C LYS A 62 -12.35 -8.52 10.74
N VAL A 63 -11.46 -8.14 9.83
CA VAL A 63 -10.10 -8.70 9.70
C VAL A 63 -9.08 -7.68 10.18
N SER A 64 -9.11 -6.51 9.57
CA SER A 64 -8.09 -5.47 9.67
C SER A 64 -8.70 -4.10 9.98
N GLY A 65 -10.02 -3.99 10.17
CA GLY A 65 -10.72 -2.74 10.44
C GLY A 65 -11.08 -1.96 9.18
N TYR A 66 -11.78 -0.85 9.35
CA TYR A 66 -12.41 -0.10 8.25
C TYR A 66 -11.44 0.90 7.59
N HIS A 67 -10.55 0.42 6.71
CA HIS A 67 -9.56 1.25 6.02
C HIS A 67 -9.67 1.08 4.50
N ALA A 68 -9.93 2.18 3.79
CA ALA A 68 -10.07 2.18 2.34
C ALA A 68 -8.72 2.27 1.61
N ASP A 69 -7.64 2.58 2.32
CA ASP A 69 -6.31 2.90 1.79
C ASP A 69 -5.63 1.75 1.05
N ASN A 70 -6.03 0.52 1.31
CA ASN A 70 -5.60 -0.66 0.55
C ASN A 70 -6.67 -1.14 -0.44
N VAL A 71 -7.94 -1.08 -0.05
CA VAL A 71 -9.08 -1.58 -0.85
C VAL A 71 -9.28 -0.72 -2.10
N ALA A 72 -9.30 0.60 -1.93
CA ALA A 72 -9.55 1.53 -3.02
C ALA A 72 -8.49 1.43 -4.13
N PRO A 73 -7.17 1.54 -3.86
CA PRO A 73 -6.18 1.36 -4.92
C PRO A 73 -6.11 -0.08 -5.43
N SER A 74 -6.50 -1.10 -4.65
CA SER A 74 -6.62 -2.46 -5.18
C SER A 74 -7.68 -2.54 -6.27
N ILE A 75 -8.82 -1.86 -6.10
CA ILE A 75 -9.93 -1.84 -7.07
C ILE A 75 -9.64 -0.90 -8.23
N MET A 76 -9.17 0.31 -7.95
CA MET A 76 -9.06 1.41 -8.91
C MET A 76 -7.73 1.44 -9.66
N GLY A 77 -6.67 0.85 -9.10
CA GLY A 77 -5.31 1.06 -9.55
C GLY A 77 -4.79 2.47 -9.22
N GLY A 78 -3.50 2.68 -9.50
CA GLY A 78 -2.84 3.97 -9.35
C GLY A 78 -2.81 4.47 -7.91
N PHE A 79 -2.94 5.79 -7.76
CA PHE A 79 -2.99 6.46 -6.47
C PHE A 79 -4.41 6.91 -6.17
N VAL A 80 -4.86 6.64 -4.94
CA VAL A 80 -6.19 7.05 -4.48
C VAL A 80 -6.07 7.82 -3.18
N LEU A 81 -6.61 9.04 -3.17
CA LEU A 81 -6.79 9.83 -1.96
C LEU A 81 -8.19 9.58 -1.39
N ILE A 82 -8.25 9.26 -0.10
CA ILE A 82 -9.51 9.10 0.63
C ILE A 82 -9.81 10.42 1.33
N GLN A 83 -10.72 11.18 0.76
CA GLN A 83 -11.10 12.50 1.29
C GLN A 83 -12.01 12.38 2.52
N SER A 84 -12.94 11.43 2.48
CA SER A 84 -13.86 11.16 3.58
C SER A 84 -14.28 9.68 3.59
N TYR A 85 -14.62 9.18 4.77
CA TYR A 85 -15.24 7.86 4.95
C TYR A 85 -16.78 7.95 5.05
N GLU A 86 -17.31 9.10 5.47
CA GLU A 86 -18.75 9.32 5.72
C GLU A 86 -19.19 10.70 5.19
N PRO A 87 -19.79 10.79 3.98
CA PRO A 87 -19.88 9.71 2.99
C PRO A 87 -18.50 9.34 2.43
N LEU A 88 -18.35 8.11 1.94
CA LEU A 88 -17.11 7.68 1.29
C LEU A 88 -16.84 8.54 0.06
N GLN A 89 -15.70 9.23 0.04
CA GLN A 89 -15.26 10.08 -1.06
C GLN A 89 -13.82 9.72 -1.44
N LEU A 90 -13.67 9.23 -2.67
CA LEU A 90 -12.42 8.78 -3.25
C LEU A 90 -12.03 9.71 -4.39
N ILE A 91 -10.76 10.06 -4.45
CA ILE A 91 -10.18 10.89 -5.51
C ILE A 91 -9.05 10.10 -6.15
N GLU A 92 -9.21 9.75 -7.42
CA GLU A 92 -8.14 9.19 -8.24
C GLU A 92 -7.10 10.27 -8.54
N LEU A 93 -5.83 10.01 -8.20
CA LEU A 93 -4.71 10.88 -8.52
C LEU A 93 -3.96 10.31 -9.71
N LYS A 94 -4.12 10.95 -10.87
CA LYS A 94 -3.53 10.49 -12.14
C LYS A 94 -2.05 10.85 -12.20
N PHE A 95 -1.21 9.85 -12.01
CA PHE A 95 0.22 9.95 -12.32
C PHE A 95 0.41 9.98 -13.84
N PRO A 96 1.20 10.90 -14.43
CA PRO A 96 1.36 11.01 -15.88
C PRO A 96 1.76 9.68 -16.55
N ALA A 97 1.16 9.37 -17.70
CA ALA A 97 1.30 8.06 -18.36
C ALA A 97 2.64 7.87 -19.06
N GLU A 98 3.26 8.97 -19.48
CA GLU A 98 4.58 9.05 -20.09
C GLU A 98 5.73 9.00 -19.08
N LYS A 99 5.41 8.92 -17.79
CA LYS A 99 6.38 8.83 -16.70
C LYS A 99 6.40 7.43 -16.14
N GLU A 100 7.61 6.97 -15.91
CA GLU A 100 7.88 5.71 -15.24
C GLU A 100 7.95 5.92 -13.73
N LEU A 101 7.36 4.97 -13.00
CA LEU A 101 7.41 4.93 -11.54
C LEU A 101 7.49 3.49 -11.10
N TYR A 102 8.56 3.18 -10.38
CA TYR A 102 8.84 1.86 -9.85
C TYR A 102 8.98 1.91 -8.34
N PHE A 103 8.73 0.76 -7.73
CA PHE A 103 8.85 0.53 -6.31
C PHE A 103 9.72 -0.69 -6.06
N VAL A 104 10.71 -0.55 -5.18
CA VAL A 104 11.45 -1.69 -4.63
C VAL A 104 10.81 -2.09 -3.31
N LEU A 105 10.16 -3.26 -3.30
CA LEU A 105 9.53 -3.83 -2.12
C LEU A 105 10.46 -4.88 -1.53
N VAL A 106 10.85 -4.74 -0.26
CA VAL A 106 11.68 -5.72 0.44
C VAL A 106 10.97 -6.20 1.70
N SER A 107 10.59 -7.47 1.70
CA SER A 107 9.81 -8.11 2.75
C SER A 107 10.71 -9.06 3.55
N PRO A 108 10.97 -8.79 4.84
CA PRO A 108 11.72 -9.72 5.69
C PRO A 108 10.86 -10.93 6.10
N GLU A 109 11.50 -12.05 6.43
CA GLU A 109 10.93 -13.22 7.09
C GLU A 109 10.65 -12.88 8.57
N PHE A 110 9.73 -11.95 8.78
CA PHE A 110 9.32 -11.45 10.07
C PHE A 110 7.84 -11.09 9.98
N GLU A 111 7.07 -11.44 10.98
CA GLU A 111 5.67 -11.04 11.06
C GLU A 111 5.53 -9.97 12.14
N ALA A 112 5.02 -8.80 11.75
CA ALA A 112 4.69 -7.72 12.66
C ALA A 112 3.17 -7.73 12.86
N PRO A 113 2.63 -8.17 14.01
CA PRO A 113 1.19 -8.22 14.20
C PRO A 113 0.56 -6.83 14.05
N THR A 114 -0.39 -6.67 13.12
CA THR A 114 -1.05 -5.38 12.81
C THR A 114 -1.59 -4.70 14.07
N LYS A 115 -2.13 -5.47 15.01
CA LYS A 115 -2.61 -4.96 16.31
C LYS A 115 -1.51 -4.28 17.12
N LYS A 116 -0.30 -4.86 17.15
CA LYS A 116 0.87 -4.28 17.84
C LYS A 116 1.37 -3.02 17.13
N MET A 117 1.43 -3.04 15.79
CA MET A 117 1.85 -1.88 14.98
C MET A 117 0.89 -0.68 15.09
N ARG A 118 -0.40 -0.94 15.38
CA ARG A 118 -1.39 0.10 15.66
C ARG A 118 -1.36 0.59 17.10
N ALA A 119 -1.23 -0.33 18.06
CA ALA A 119 -1.14 0.03 19.47
C ALA A 119 0.09 0.88 19.82
N ALA A 120 1.12 0.86 18.97
CA ALA A 120 2.31 1.70 19.13
C ALA A 120 2.10 3.18 18.73
N LEU A 121 0.99 3.52 18.07
CA LEU A 121 0.71 4.88 17.65
C LEU A 121 0.21 5.71 18.82
N PRO A 122 0.64 6.99 18.94
CA PRO A 122 0.21 7.84 20.03
C PRO A 122 -1.25 8.24 19.84
N SER A 123 -1.97 8.43 20.94
CA SER A 123 -3.33 8.98 20.93
C SER A 123 -3.36 10.48 20.60
N GLU A 124 -2.25 11.18 20.81
CA GLU A 124 -2.10 12.61 20.61
C GLU A 124 -0.81 12.94 19.85
N ILE A 125 -0.85 14.00 19.06
CA ILE A 125 0.30 14.50 18.30
C ILE A 125 0.49 15.99 18.56
N GLY A 126 1.74 16.45 18.55
CA GLY A 126 2.06 17.87 18.65
C GLY A 126 1.72 18.62 17.37
N MET A 127 1.33 19.90 17.50
CA MET A 127 0.98 20.77 16.36
C MET A 127 2.10 20.85 15.30
N ALA A 128 3.37 20.89 15.72
CA ALA A 128 4.50 20.93 14.79
C ALA A 128 4.58 19.68 13.89
N HIS A 129 4.32 18.48 14.44
CA HIS A 129 4.26 17.25 13.66
C HIS A 129 3.01 17.21 12.78
N HIS A 130 1.88 17.68 13.28
CA HIS A 130 0.65 17.78 12.50
C HIS A 130 0.84 18.65 11.24
N VAL A 131 1.30 19.89 11.43
CA VAL A 131 1.56 20.84 10.33
C VAL A 131 2.57 20.27 9.33
N TRP A 132 3.65 19.66 9.83
CA TRP A 132 4.66 19.02 8.97
C TRP A 132 4.05 17.91 8.12
N ASN A 133 3.35 16.96 8.74
CA ASN A 133 2.75 15.83 8.02
C ASN A 133 1.68 16.28 7.03
N CYS A 134 0.87 17.30 7.35
CA CYS A 134 -0.07 17.90 6.40
C CYS A 134 0.64 18.51 5.19
N SER A 135 1.75 19.23 5.41
CA SER A 135 2.58 19.77 4.33
C SER A 135 3.13 18.65 3.44
N GLN A 136 3.69 17.59 4.04
CA GLN A 136 4.26 16.48 3.28
C GLN A 136 3.20 15.66 2.54
N ALA A 137 1.99 15.52 3.09
CA ALA A 137 0.86 14.91 2.39
C ALA A 137 0.44 15.74 1.16
N GLY A 138 0.36 17.07 1.30
CA GLY A 138 0.09 17.97 0.16
C GLY A 138 1.20 17.90 -0.91
N ALA A 139 2.46 17.85 -0.48
CA ALA A 139 3.61 17.66 -1.38
C ALA A 139 3.55 16.32 -2.12
N LEU A 140 3.15 15.24 -1.44
CA LEU A 140 2.99 13.92 -2.05
C LEU A 140 1.92 13.93 -3.14
N VAL A 141 0.75 14.53 -2.87
CA VAL A 141 -0.33 14.69 -3.86
C VAL A 141 0.16 15.50 -5.06
N ALA A 142 0.83 16.64 -4.82
CA ALA A 142 1.36 17.47 -5.89
C ALA A 142 2.43 16.74 -6.73
N ALA A 143 3.29 15.96 -6.10
CA ALA A 143 4.32 15.18 -6.78
C ALA A 143 3.72 14.07 -7.66
N VAL A 144 2.71 13.36 -7.16
CA VAL A 144 1.97 12.36 -7.95
C VAL A 144 1.36 13.00 -9.20
N LEU A 145 0.63 14.11 -9.05
CA LEU A 145 -0.05 14.78 -10.17
C LEU A 145 0.91 15.38 -11.19
N LYS A 146 2.12 15.78 -10.76
CA LYS A 146 3.15 16.34 -11.63
C LYS A 146 4.08 15.29 -12.25
N GLY A 147 3.99 14.03 -11.83
CA GLY A 147 4.97 13.00 -12.21
C GLY A 147 6.37 13.25 -11.65
N ASP A 148 6.48 13.96 -10.53
CA ASP A 148 7.75 14.25 -9.85
C ASP A 148 8.12 13.08 -8.93
N VAL A 149 8.78 12.07 -9.50
CA VAL A 149 9.18 10.84 -8.79
C VAL A 149 10.12 11.15 -7.61
N VAL A 150 11.01 12.14 -7.77
CA VAL A 150 11.96 12.55 -6.73
C VAL A 150 11.22 13.20 -5.56
N GLY A 151 10.31 14.14 -5.86
CA GLY A 151 9.44 14.78 -4.88
C GLY A 151 8.55 13.79 -4.14
N LEU A 152 8.01 12.79 -4.87
CA LEU A 152 7.19 11.71 -4.31
C LEU A 152 7.98 10.92 -3.26
N GLY A 153 9.19 10.46 -3.62
CA GLY A 153 10.06 9.73 -2.70
C GLY A 153 10.39 10.53 -1.44
N LYS A 154 10.79 11.80 -1.59
CA LYS A 154 11.10 12.68 -0.45
C LYS A 154 9.90 12.89 0.48
N ALA A 155 8.74 13.19 -0.08
CA ALA A 155 7.52 13.43 0.69
C ALA A 155 7.10 12.17 1.47
N LEU A 156 7.13 11.01 0.80
CA LEU A 156 6.81 9.70 1.37
C LEU A 156 7.74 9.32 2.54
N SER A 157 9.02 9.67 2.49
CA SER A 157 9.99 9.40 3.58
C SER A 157 9.95 10.37 4.76
N SER A 158 9.05 11.34 4.74
CA SER A 158 9.09 12.47 5.69
C SER A 158 8.12 12.35 6.86
N ASP A 159 7.54 11.17 7.11
CA ASP A 159 6.58 11.00 8.20
C ASP A 159 7.24 11.17 9.59
N LYS A 160 6.69 12.08 10.41
CA LYS A 160 7.14 12.32 11.80
C LYS A 160 6.19 11.76 12.86
N ILE A 161 5.12 11.08 12.47
CA ILE A 161 4.07 10.62 13.37
C ILE A 161 4.05 9.10 13.48
N VAL A 162 3.90 8.39 12.36
CA VAL A 162 3.61 6.94 12.35
C VAL A 162 4.87 6.10 12.26
N GLU A 163 5.71 6.36 11.25
CA GLU A 163 6.95 5.64 10.97
C GLU A 163 7.91 5.64 12.16
N PRO A 164 8.18 6.76 12.86
CA PRO A 164 9.09 6.74 14.02
C PRO A 164 8.62 5.85 15.18
N ARG A 165 7.33 5.51 15.23
CA ARG A 165 6.75 4.61 16.24
C ARG A 165 6.70 3.16 15.79
N ARG A 166 6.55 2.92 14.50
CA ARG A 166 6.55 1.58 13.91
C ARG A 166 7.96 1.04 13.65
N ALA A 167 8.89 1.89 13.27
CA ALA A 167 10.24 1.49 12.88
C ALA A 167 10.98 0.69 13.97
N PRO A 168 10.94 1.07 15.27
CA PRO A 168 11.59 0.28 16.31
C PRO A 168 11.04 -1.14 16.48
N LEU A 169 9.85 -1.44 15.94
CA LEU A 169 9.21 -2.74 16.00
C LEU A 169 9.64 -3.68 14.87
N ILE A 170 10.39 -3.19 13.88
CA ILE A 170 10.87 -3.96 12.73
C ILE A 170 12.40 -4.00 12.78
N PRO A 171 13.01 -5.15 13.11
CA PRO A 171 14.46 -5.26 13.21
C PRO A 171 15.17 -4.85 11.91
N GLY A 172 16.13 -3.93 12.02
CA GLY A 172 16.95 -3.48 10.88
C GLY A 172 16.32 -2.45 9.94
N ILE A 173 15.06 -2.05 10.10
CA ILE A 173 14.34 -1.22 9.12
C ILE A 173 15.00 0.15 8.86
N GLU A 174 15.57 0.80 9.87
CA GLU A 174 16.26 2.09 9.68
C GLU A 174 17.54 1.93 8.84
N ALA A 175 18.28 0.82 9.03
CA ALA A 175 19.43 0.50 8.20
C ALA A 175 19.02 0.20 6.75
N VAL A 176 17.87 -0.47 6.55
CA VAL A 176 17.30 -0.75 5.23
C VAL A 176 16.93 0.53 4.50
N LYS A 177 16.24 1.46 5.16
CA LYS A 177 15.90 2.77 4.60
C LYS A 177 17.16 3.55 4.21
N LYS A 178 18.16 3.56 5.08
CA LYS A 178 19.45 4.21 4.79
C LYS A 178 20.15 3.57 3.59
N ALA A 179 20.18 2.24 3.53
CA ALA A 179 20.78 1.50 2.42
C ALA A 179 20.07 1.80 1.09
N ALA A 180 18.74 1.88 1.08
CA ALA A 180 17.97 2.25 -0.10
C ALA A 180 18.36 3.63 -0.64
N LEU A 181 18.39 4.64 0.25
CA LEU A 181 18.76 6.01 -0.13
C LEU A 181 20.21 6.11 -0.60
N GLN A 182 21.15 5.42 0.07
CA GLN A 182 22.55 5.38 -0.33
C GLN A 182 22.77 4.70 -1.69
N ALA A 183 21.92 3.74 -2.03
CA ALA A 183 21.92 3.06 -3.31
C ALA A 183 21.17 3.81 -4.43
N GLY A 184 20.62 4.99 -4.15
CA GLY A 184 20.02 5.88 -5.15
C GLY A 184 18.49 5.95 -5.16
N ALA A 185 17.79 5.33 -4.21
CA ALA A 185 16.35 5.53 -4.08
C ALA A 185 16.01 6.99 -3.72
N PHE A 186 14.92 7.52 -4.26
CA PHE A 186 14.47 8.88 -3.97
C PHE A 186 13.76 9.02 -2.62
N GLY A 187 13.30 7.91 -2.08
CA GLY A 187 12.64 7.77 -0.79
C GLY A 187 12.53 6.31 -0.42
N CYS A 188 12.43 6.03 0.88
CA CYS A 188 12.08 4.73 1.44
C CYS A 188 11.21 4.91 2.69
N THR A 189 10.16 4.10 2.84
CA THR A 189 9.32 4.03 4.05
C THR A 189 8.85 2.60 4.33
N ILE A 190 8.03 2.43 5.37
CA ILE A 190 7.35 1.17 5.70
C ILE A 190 6.06 1.07 4.87
N SER A 191 5.88 -0.05 4.15
CA SER A 191 4.64 -0.33 3.43
C SER A 191 3.51 -0.69 4.42
N GLY A 192 2.47 0.13 4.46
CA GLY A 192 1.30 -0.08 5.34
C GLY A 192 1.70 -0.17 6.82
N ALA A 193 1.34 -1.26 7.48
CA ALA A 193 1.74 -1.54 8.86
C ALA A 193 3.15 -2.16 8.98
N GLY A 194 3.82 -2.47 7.86
CA GLY A 194 5.06 -3.24 7.83
C GLY A 194 4.83 -4.75 7.88
N PRO A 195 5.91 -5.56 7.87
CA PRO A 195 7.31 -5.13 7.99
C PRO A 195 8.01 -4.86 6.65
N THR A 196 7.30 -4.94 5.52
CA THR A 196 7.88 -4.64 4.21
C THR A 196 8.34 -3.18 4.13
N ALA A 197 9.55 -2.96 3.62
CA ALA A 197 10.04 -1.65 3.21
C ALA A 197 9.69 -1.41 1.74
N VAL A 198 9.34 -0.16 1.41
CA VAL A 198 9.10 0.28 0.02
C VAL A 198 10.00 1.47 -0.29
N ALA A 199 10.76 1.37 -1.38
CA ALA A 199 11.59 2.45 -1.90
C ALA A 199 11.10 2.93 -3.28
N VAL A 200 11.20 4.23 -3.53
CA VAL A 200 10.73 4.90 -4.76
C VAL A 200 11.89 5.12 -5.71
N ILE A 201 11.70 4.73 -6.96
CA ILE A 201 12.66 4.81 -8.06
C ILE A 201 11.94 5.05 -9.40
N ASP A 202 12.68 5.39 -10.44
CA ASP A 202 12.19 5.60 -11.81
C ASP A 202 12.78 4.62 -12.84
N ASP A 203 13.69 3.72 -12.42
CA ASP A 203 14.34 2.75 -13.29
C ASP A 203 14.38 1.33 -12.67
N GLU A 204 13.84 0.37 -13.41
CA GLU A 204 13.76 -1.03 -12.97
C GLU A 204 15.14 -1.66 -12.77
N SER A 205 16.11 -1.33 -13.64
CA SER A 205 17.45 -1.93 -13.59
C SER A 205 18.19 -1.55 -12.31
N THR A 206 18.14 -0.28 -11.95
CA THR A 206 18.69 0.28 -10.70
C THR A 206 17.94 -0.27 -9.48
N GLY A 207 16.64 -0.51 -9.62
CA GLY A 207 15.82 -1.14 -8.57
C GLY A 207 16.33 -2.48 -8.09
N HIS A 208 16.87 -3.31 -8.99
CA HIS A 208 17.43 -4.61 -8.61
C HIS A 208 18.70 -4.47 -7.75
N ALA A 209 19.55 -3.49 -8.04
CA ALA A 209 20.73 -3.21 -7.22
C ALA A 209 20.34 -2.67 -5.83
N ILE A 210 19.38 -1.73 -5.78
CA ILE A 210 18.83 -1.19 -4.53
C ILE A 210 18.23 -2.31 -3.67
N ALA A 211 17.50 -3.24 -4.29
CA ALA A 211 16.92 -4.40 -3.60
C ALA A 211 17.98 -5.24 -2.88
N GLN A 212 19.14 -5.50 -3.51
CA GLN A 212 20.22 -6.26 -2.89
C GLN A 212 20.79 -5.54 -1.66
N HIS A 213 20.99 -4.22 -1.73
CA HIS A 213 21.45 -3.44 -0.59
C HIS A 213 20.46 -3.46 0.58
N MET A 214 19.16 -3.37 0.28
CA MET A 214 18.09 -3.46 1.27
C MET A 214 18.01 -4.85 1.92
N ILE A 215 18.09 -5.94 1.13
CA ILE A 215 18.13 -7.32 1.66
C ILE A 215 19.34 -7.49 2.58
N GLN A 216 20.52 -7.05 2.15
CA GLN A 216 21.75 -7.15 2.94
C GLN A 216 21.65 -6.35 4.24
N ALA A 217 20.97 -5.20 4.24
CA ALA A 217 20.72 -4.41 5.43
C ALA A 217 19.80 -5.13 6.44
N PHE A 218 18.71 -5.76 5.97
CA PHE A 218 17.87 -6.61 6.82
C PHE A 218 18.66 -7.77 7.44
N LEU A 219 19.50 -8.43 6.64
CA LEU A 219 20.31 -9.54 7.13
C LEU A 219 21.33 -9.08 8.18
N SER A 220 22.08 -8.01 7.89
CA SER A 220 23.19 -7.56 8.74
C SER A 220 22.76 -6.82 10.01
N HIS A 221 21.66 -6.07 9.98
CA HIS A 221 21.21 -5.23 11.10
C HIS A 221 19.95 -5.76 11.79
N GLY A 222 19.15 -6.55 11.08
CA GLY A 222 17.94 -7.19 11.62
C GLY A 222 18.11 -8.67 11.94
N ASN A 223 19.15 -9.33 11.41
CA ASN A 223 19.29 -10.79 11.39
C ASN A 223 18.06 -11.48 10.75
N LEU A 224 17.50 -10.85 9.70
CA LEU A 224 16.33 -11.31 8.99
C LEU A 224 16.68 -11.62 7.54
N LYS A 225 16.33 -12.83 7.07
CA LYS A 225 16.27 -13.09 5.64
C LYS A 225 15.15 -12.23 5.04
N ALA A 226 15.31 -11.82 3.78
CA ALA A 226 14.32 -11.02 3.09
C ALA A 226 14.23 -11.41 1.62
N SER A 227 13.06 -11.15 1.04
CA SER A 227 12.81 -11.26 -0.39
C SER A 227 12.49 -9.88 -0.96
N ALA A 228 12.76 -9.67 -2.25
CA ALA A 228 12.49 -8.40 -2.91
C ALA A 228 11.68 -8.57 -4.20
N LYS A 229 10.93 -7.53 -4.55
CA LYS A 229 10.29 -7.35 -5.86
C LYS A 229 10.50 -5.91 -6.31
N VAL A 230 10.82 -5.74 -7.59
CA VAL A 230 10.80 -4.43 -8.26
C VAL A 230 9.53 -4.42 -9.09
N LEU A 231 8.63 -3.47 -8.83
CA LEU A 231 7.31 -3.41 -9.47
C LEU A 231 7.05 -2.01 -9.99
N GLN A 232 6.54 -1.93 -11.21
CA GLN A 232 5.99 -0.68 -11.74
C GLN A 232 4.66 -0.35 -11.04
N LEU A 233 4.28 0.93 -11.02
CA LEU A 233 2.95 1.36 -10.58
C LEU A 233 1.86 0.60 -11.35
N ASP A 234 1.05 -0.20 -10.65
CA ASP A 234 -0.13 -0.82 -11.24
C ASP A 234 -1.23 0.24 -11.40
N ARG A 235 -1.54 0.60 -12.64
CA ARG A 235 -2.53 1.64 -12.99
C ARG A 235 -3.94 1.09 -13.21
N LEU A 236 -4.12 -0.23 -13.17
CA LEU A 236 -5.35 -0.89 -13.57
C LEU A 236 -6.17 -1.38 -12.38
N GLY A 237 -5.51 -1.75 -11.28
CA GLY A 237 -6.18 -2.39 -10.16
C GLY A 237 -6.69 -3.79 -10.53
N VAL A 238 -7.78 -4.22 -9.90
CA VAL A 238 -8.39 -5.54 -10.17
C VAL A 238 -8.82 -5.60 -11.63
N ARG A 239 -8.44 -6.69 -12.29
CA ARG A 239 -8.77 -6.96 -13.68
C ARG A 239 -9.11 -8.42 -13.87
N ARG A 240 -9.98 -8.70 -14.85
CA ARG A 240 -10.25 -10.05 -15.29
C ARG A 240 -8.98 -10.62 -15.94
N ILE A 241 -8.52 -11.75 -15.43
CA ILE A 241 -7.52 -12.58 -16.11
C ILE A 241 -8.24 -13.34 -17.23
N LEU A 242 -7.74 -13.20 -18.46
CA LEU A 242 -8.17 -14.01 -19.58
C LEU A 242 -7.25 -15.24 -19.58
N ASP A 243 -7.84 -16.40 -19.35
CA ASP A 243 -7.23 -17.68 -19.71
C ASP A 243 -7.28 -17.86 -21.24
#